data_AF-D7GWC8-F1
#
_entry.id   AF-D7GWC8-F1
#
_cell.length_a   1.000
_cell.length_b   1.000
_cell.length_c   1.000
_cell.angle_alpha   90.00
_cell.angle_beta   90.00
_cell.angle_gamma   90.00
#
_symmetry.space_group_name_H-M   'P 1'
#
loop_
_entity.id
_entity.type
_entity.pdbx_description
1 polymer ?
#
loop_
_entity_poly.entity_id
_entity_poly.type
_entity_poly.pdbx_seq_one_letter_code
_entity_poly.pdbx_strand_id
1 'polypeptide(L)' 'MKMSQVINSIEFDAFRHCMNRPEEGFDGVAAVKTFADGSRWAVCPWCGKKAVRVLPDTKIQNMPYKCKGSNCKKEFIIEC' A
#
# COMPACT_ATOMS: atom_id res chain seq x y z
N MET A 1 21.47 5.08 -12.28
CA MET A 1 20.06 5.43 -12.57
C MET A 1 20.02 6.83 -13.15
N LYS A 2 19.28 7.06 -14.24
CA LYS A 2 19.13 8.41 -14.82
C LYS A 2 17.93 9.09 -14.16
N MET A 3 18.06 10.37 -13.80
CA MET A 3 16.99 11.16 -13.17
C MET A 3 15.69 11.17 -13.98
N SER A 4 15.78 11.12 -15.31
CA SER A 4 14.61 11.07 -16.19
C SER A 4 13.75 9.81 -16.02
N GLN A 5 14.34 8.66 -15.69
CA GLN A 5 13.57 7.44 -15.43
C GLN A 5 12.79 7.55 -14.11
N VAL A 6 13.36 8.23 -13.11
CA VAL A 6 12.73 8.45 -11.81
C VAL A 6 11.55 9.41 -11.92
N ILE A 7 11.71 10.50 -12.68
CA ILE A 7 10.65 11.48 -12.93
C ILE A 7 9.47 10.81 -13.66
N ASN A 8 9.74 10.07 -14.74
CA ASN A 8 8.69 9.37 -15.48
C ASN A 8 7.91 8.36 -14.62
N SER A 9 8.58 7.63 -13.71
CA SER A 9 7.88 6.72 -12.80
C SER A 9 6.98 7.45 -11.80
N ILE A 10 7.44 8.59 -11.26
CA ILE A 10 6.65 9.40 -10.32
C ILE A 10 5.42 10.00 -11.01
N GLU A 11 5.59 10.53 -12.22
CA GLU A 11 4.51 11.13 -13.01
C GLU A 11 3.46 10.09 -13.42
N PHE A 12 3.90 8.88 -13.80
CA PHE A 12 3.00 7.80 -14.18
C PHE A 12 2.18 7.28 -12.99
N ASP A 13 2.80 7.10 -11.83
CA ASP A 13 2.10 6.69 -10.60
C ASP A 13 1.08 7.75 -10.16
N ALA A 14 1.44 9.04 -10.23
CA ALA A 14 0.54 10.15 -9.91
C ALA A 14 -0.66 10.20 -10.89
N PHE A 15 -0.41 10.04 -12.19
CA PHE A 15 -1.46 10.03 -13.21
C PHE A 15 -2.45 8.87 -13.01
N ARG A 16 -1.93 7.66 -12.75
CA ARG A 16 -2.75 6.47 -12.54
C ARG A 16 -3.64 6.61 -11.28
N HIS A 17 -3.13 7.24 -10.23
CA HIS A 17 -3.88 7.55 -9.01
C HIS A 17 -5.02 8.57 -9.23
N CYS A 18 -4.83 9.55 -10.12
CA CYS A 18 -5.87 10.53 -10.43
C CYS A 18 -7.00 9.95 -11.30
N MET A 19 -6.65 9.10 -12.28
CA MET A 19 -7.60 8.61 -13.29
C MET A 19 -8.44 7.42 -12.83
N ASN A 20 -7.93 6.60 -11.90
CA ASN A 20 -8.66 5.45 -11.34
C ASN A 20 -8.97 5.67 -9.86
N ARG A 21 -9.46 6.86 -9.52
CA ARG A 21 -9.86 7.15 -8.15
C ARG A 21 -11.11 6.32 -7.84
N PRO A 22 -11.09 5.44 -6.82
CA PRO A 22 -12.25 4.64 -6.43
C PRO A 22 -13.42 5.56 -6.08
N GLU A 23 -14.65 5.14 -6.32
CA GLU A 23 -15.85 5.96 -6.10
C GLU A 23 -15.99 6.42 -4.63
N GLU A 24 -15.39 5.71 -3.67
CA GLU A 24 -15.27 6.10 -2.25
C GLU A 24 -13.83 6.48 -1.83
N GLY A 25 -12.93 6.72 -2.79
CA GLY A 25 -11.54 7.11 -2.56
C GLY A 25 -10.59 6.01 -2.07
N PHE A 26 -11.10 4.79 -1.84
CA PHE A 26 -10.31 3.63 -1.43
C PHE A 26 -10.62 2.40 -2.31
N ASP A 27 -9.58 1.77 -2.86
CA ASP A 27 -9.64 0.69 -3.86
C ASP A 27 -9.71 -0.70 -3.23
N GLY A 28 -9.74 -0.78 -1.89
CA GLY A 28 -9.67 -2.05 -1.19
C GLY A 28 -8.24 -2.52 -0.92
N VAL A 29 -7.21 -1.84 -1.43
CA VAL A 29 -5.81 -2.29 -1.38
C VAL A 29 -5.00 -1.52 -0.33
N ALA A 30 -4.30 -2.24 0.53
CA ALA A 30 -3.43 -1.62 1.52
C ALA A 30 -2.20 -0.98 0.88
N ALA A 31 -1.92 0.27 1.27
CA ALA A 31 -0.66 0.92 0.97
C ALA A 31 0.50 0.29 1.76
N VAL A 32 1.66 0.19 1.11
CA VAL A 32 2.93 -0.14 1.77
C VAL A 32 3.61 1.15 2.21
N LYS A 33 3.98 1.24 3.49
CA LYS A 33 4.66 2.40 4.09
C LYS A 33 6.02 2.01 4.64
N THR A 34 7.00 2.89 4.46
CA THR A 34 8.31 2.82 5.11
C THR A 34 8.27 3.63 6.42
N PHE A 35 8.67 3.01 7.52
CA PHE A 35 8.73 3.64 8.84
C PHE A 35 10.14 4.18 9.13
N ALA A 36 10.28 5.00 10.18
CA ALA A 36 11.55 5.65 10.55
C ALA A 36 12.70 4.66 10.85
N ASP A 37 12.38 3.41 11.18
CA ASP A 37 13.32 2.30 11.38
C ASP A 37 13.77 1.63 10.07
N GLY A 38 13.34 2.16 8.90
CA GLY A 38 13.58 1.58 7.59
C GLY A 38 12.72 0.36 7.28
N SER A 39 11.83 -0.07 8.19
CA SER A 39 10.96 -1.22 7.96
C SER A 39 9.79 -0.86 7.03
N ARG A 40 9.52 -1.72 6.05
CA ARG A 40 8.35 -1.60 5.17
C ARG A 40 7.22 -2.48 5.66
N TRP A 41 6.01 -1.93 5.66
CA TRP A 41 4.80 -2.63 6.08
C TRP A 41 3.61 -2.29 5.19
N ALA A 42 2.84 -3.30 4.81
CA ALA A 42 1.46 -3.08 4.41
C ALA A 42 0.68 -2.65 5.65
N VAL A 43 -0.02 -1.52 5.57
CA VAL A 43 -0.77 -0.94 6.69
C VAL A 43 -2.27 -1.03 6.47
N CYS A 44 -3.01 -1.20 7.56
CA CYS A 44 -4.46 -1.14 7.49
C CYS A 44 -4.90 0.25 6.99
N PRO A 45 -5.73 0.32 5.94
CA PRO A 45 -6.13 1.58 5.33
C PRO A 45 -7.06 2.41 6.23
N TRP A 46 -7.77 1.78 7.18
CA TRP A 46 -8.71 2.47 8.06
C TRP A 46 -8.10 2.94 9.38
N CYS A 47 -7.27 2.13 10.03
CA CYS A 47 -6.71 2.46 11.35
C CYS A 47 -5.19 2.68 11.36
N GLY A 48 -4.52 2.53 10.22
CA GLY A 48 -3.07 2.74 10.07
C GLY A 48 -2.18 1.70 10.75
N LYS A 49 -2.74 0.69 11.43
CA LYS A 49 -1.95 -0.34 12.11
C LYS A 49 -1.15 -1.19 11.11
N LYS A 50 0.07 -1.52 11.50
CA LYS A 50 0.96 -2.47 10.80
C LYS A 50 0.26 -3.82 10.65
N ALA A 51 0.10 -4.29 9.42
CA ALA A 51 -0.59 -5.54 9.11
C ALA A 51 0.40 -6.66 8.77
N VAL A 52 1.21 -6.45 7.73
CA VAL A 52 2.19 -7.41 7.23
C VAL A 52 3.50 -6.71 6.94
N ARG A 53 4.60 -7.28 7.42
CA ARG A 53 5.95 -6.78 7.14
C ARG A 53 6.37 -7.20 5.73
N VAL A 54 6.90 -6.26 4.96
CA VAL A 54 7.33 -6.48 3.56
C VAL A 54 8.85 -6.42 3.51
N LEU A 55 9.51 -7.56 3.30
CA LEU A 55 10.96 -7.64 3.13
C LEU A 55 11.36 -7.25 1.70
N PRO A 56 12.66 -7.02 1.39
CA PRO A 56 13.12 -6.66 0.03
C PRO A 56 12.55 -7.53 -1.09
N ASP A 57 12.55 -8.85 -0.90
CA ASP A 57 12.14 -9.83 -1.90
C ASP A 57 10.70 -10.34 -1.72
N THR A 58 9.95 -9.78 -0.78
CA THR A 58 8.55 -10.16 -0.53
C THR A 58 7.69 -9.75 -1.73
N LYS A 59 7.00 -10.73 -2.32
CA LYS A 59 5.95 -10.51 -3.31
C LYS A 59 4.62 -11.02 -2.77
N ILE A 60 3.60 -10.18 -2.76
CA ILE A 60 2.25 -10.51 -2.29
C ILE A 60 1.26 -10.13 -3.38
N GLN A 61 0.41 -11.07 -3.77
CA GLN A 61 -0.60 -10.84 -4.80
C GLN A 61 -1.97 -11.26 -4.29
N ASN A 62 -2.96 -10.37 -4.43
CA ASN A 62 -4.37 -10.62 -4.12
C ASN A 62 -4.59 -11.26 -2.72
N MET A 63 -3.79 -10.89 -1.71
CA MET A 63 -3.89 -11.53 -0.40
C MET A 63 -4.98 -10.86 0.44
N PRO A 64 -6.13 -11.52 0.71
CA PRO A 64 -7.11 -10.98 1.64
C PRO A 64 -6.54 -10.98 3.05
N TYR A 65 -6.69 -9.86 3.76
CA TYR A 65 -6.19 -9.67 5.10
C TYR A 65 -7.21 -8.99 6.00
N LYS A 66 -7.39 -9.54 7.20
CA LYS A 66 -8.26 -8.97 8.23
C LYS A 66 -7.46 -8.17 9.24
N CYS A 67 -7.81 -6.90 9.43
CA CYS A 67 -7.15 -6.05 10.41
C CYS A 67 -7.26 -6.62 11.84
N LYS A 68 -6.12 -6.80 12.51
CA LYS A 68 -6.05 -7.27 13.92
C LYS A 68 -6.29 -6.16 14.96
N GLY A 69 -6.58 -4.93 14.53
CA GLY A 69 -6.93 -3.85 15.44
C GLY A 69 -8.28 -4.12 16.11
N SER A 70 -8.32 -4.07 17.45
CA SER A 70 -9.50 -4.41 18.26
C SER A 70 -10.80 -3.76 17.78
N ASN A 71 -10.74 -2.50 17.34
CA ASN A 71 -11.90 -1.70 16.89
C ASN A 71 -12.06 -1.62 15.36
N CYS A 72 -11.13 -2.16 14.57
CA CYS A 72 -11.18 -2.04 13.12
C CYS A 72 -11.79 -3.29 12.50
N LYS A 73 -11.13 -4.45 12.63
CA LYS A 73 -11.57 -5.77 12.11
C LYS A 73 -12.00 -5.83 10.62
N LYS A 74 -11.84 -4.75 9.85
CA LYS A 74 -12.15 -4.66 8.42
C LYS A 74 -11.16 -5.49 7.60
N GLU A 75 -11.63 -5.94 6.44
CA GLU A 75 -10.90 -6.78 5.51
C GLU A 75 -10.47 -5.97 4.29
N PHE A 76 -9.24 -6.19 3.83
CA PHE A 76 -8.62 -5.48 2.71
C PHE A 76 -7.66 -6.42 1.97
N ILE A 77 -7.30 -6.05 0.76
CA ILE A 77 -6.31 -6.77 -0.04
C ILE A 77 -4.92 -6.20 0.23
N ILE A 78 -3.91 -7.05 0.27
CA ILE A 78 -2.50 -6.65 0.29
C ILE A 78 -1.86 -7.06 -1.04
N GLU A 79 -1.23 -6.11 -1.70
CA GLU A 79 -0.46 -6.29 -2.94
C GLU A 79 0.90 -5.59 -2.82
N CYS A 80 2.01 -6.30 -3.06
CA CYS A 80 3.38 -5.82 -2.89
C CYS A 80 4.37 -6.49 -3.85
#